data_AF-A0ABD4UVW7-F1
#
_entry.id   AF-A0ABD4UVW7-F1
#
_cell.length_a   1.000
_cell.length_b   1.000
_cell.length_c   1.000
_cell.angle_alpha   90.00
_cell.angle_beta   90.00
_cell.angle_gamma   90.00
#
_symmetry.space_group_name_H-M   'P 1'
#
loop_
_entity.id
_entity.type
_entity.pdbx_description
1 polymer ?
#
loop_
_entity_poly.entity_id
_entity_poly.type
_entity_poly.pdbx_seq_one_letter_code
_entity_poly.pdbx_strand_id
1 'polypeptide(L)'
;MEILWVLMALCMFSLVLLPVLRRRRAGVQLVSPGDPDAADPANYGFLRQEELDIRMPGPDTDLLDVLDVVQRGQDHHAASQLLAGTEIAGETRWQRVQAFAGAASLELQQRPGGVSETPGGQWLRVWRAEAPKDAGGAAVHAEFLVQQAWRTSTPGTDDFRIIMEEARAACGEAALLSPGDPIPYIIELSVARGLAYSQPEFEKVWLKILDRAPSHMGAHLAALHYWCEKWHGSREVAYSFAEAAAARAPQGSLLAAMPLFAVFEHLPEVNLVRAFYQSEVVTKAVHGALYAVHAARPDDPMLAHVRHLLVFFLVRGERWSEAMNQLVHVDGHVGALPWTLTRDPAGDYAIYRAMAVAGYEANGGSPATLSH
;
A
#
# COMPACT_ATOMS: atom_id res chain seq x y z
N MET A 1 -38.88 -48.73 -28.62
CA MET A 1 -37.74 -48.01 -29.25
C MET A 1 -37.73 -46.54 -28.87
N GLU A 2 -38.85 -45.82 -28.88
CA GLU A 2 -38.91 -44.38 -28.57
C GLU A 2 -38.46 -44.01 -27.15
N ILE A 3 -38.82 -44.81 -26.14
CA ILE A 3 -38.42 -44.58 -24.74
C ILE A 3 -36.89 -44.60 -24.56
N LEU A 4 -36.20 -45.44 -25.34
CA LEU A 4 -34.74 -45.58 -25.32
C LEU A 4 -34.05 -44.35 -25.92
N TRP A 5 -34.63 -43.78 -26.98
CA TRP A 5 -34.15 -42.52 -27.58
C TRP A 5 -34.35 -41.31 -26.67
N VAL A 6 -35.49 -41.24 -25.97
CA VAL A 6 -35.77 -40.17 -25.00
C VAL A 6 -34.82 -40.24 -23.81
N LEU A 7 -34.55 -41.44 -23.27
CA LEU A 7 -33.60 -41.64 -22.18
C LEU A 7 -32.16 -41.30 -22.59
N MET A 8 -31.76 -41.66 -23.82
CA MET A 8 -30.44 -41.35 -24.34
C MET A 8 -30.27 -39.84 -24.59
N ALA A 9 -31.31 -39.16 -25.10
CA ALA A 9 -31.33 -37.71 -25.24
C ALA A 9 -31.25 -36.99 -23.89
N LEU A 10 -31.98 -37.45 -22.87
CA LEU A 10 -31.91 -36.93 -21.50
C LEU A 10 -30.53 -37.16 -20.86
N CYS A 11 -29.92 -38.33 -21.07
CA CYS A 11 -28.55 -38.62 -20.63
C CYS A 11 -27.55 -37.67 -21.29
N MET A 12 -27.60 -37.49 -22.62
CA MET A 12 -26.72 -36.54 -23.31
C MET A 12 -26.93 -35.11 -22.87
N PHE A 13 -28.20 -34.67 -22.73
CA PHE A 13 -28.53 -33.35 -22.22
C PHE A 13 -27.95 -33.15 -20.81
N SER A 14 -28.09 -34.14 -19.94
CA SER A 14 -27.54 -34.10 -18.59
C SER A 14 -26.00 -34.11 -18.58
N LEU A 15 -25.35 -34.89 -19.45
CA LEU A 15 -23.89 -34.95 -19.60
C LEU A 15 -23.29 -33.63 -20.11
N VAL A 16 -24.05 -32.82 -20.83
CA VAL A 16 -23.61 -31.49 -21.33
C VAL A 16 -24.03 -30.37 -20.39
N LEU A 17 -25.27 -30.35 -19.90
CA LEU A 17 -25.77 -29.30 -19.02
C LEU A 17 -25.26 -29.39 -17.59
N LEU A 18 -25.06 -30.58 -17.01
CA LEU A 18 -24.58 -30.68 -15.64
C LEU A 18 -23.15 -30.12 -15.48
N PRO A 19 -22.18 -30.40 -16.38
CA PRO A 19 -20.88 -29.75 -16.33
C PRO A 19 -20.98 -28.25 -16.57
N VAL A 20 -21.80 -27.77 -17.50
CA VAL A 20 -21.98 -26.33 -17.76
C VAL A 20 -22.62 -25.60 -16.58
N LEU A 21 -23.64 -26.20 -15.95
CA LEU A 21 -24.30 -25.67 -14.76
C LEU A 21 -23.41 -25.77 -13.53
N ARG A 22 -22.61 -26.83 -13.40
CA ARG A 22 -21.59 -26.96 -12.36
C ARG A 22 -20.42 -25.99 -12.56
N ARG A 23 -19.99 -25.73 -13.79
CA ARG A 23 -19.00 -24.70 -14.15
C ARG A 23 -19.54 -23.30 -13.87
N ARG A 24 -20.80 -23.02 -14.19
CA ARG A 24 -21.47 -21.75 -13.83
C ARG A 24 -21.69 -21.57 -12.32
N ARG A 25 -21.75 -22.68 -11.56
CA ARG A 25 -21.88 -22.66 -10.09
C ARG A 25 -20.54 -22.74 -9.36
N ALA A 26 -19.51 -23.28 -10.00
CA ALA A 26 -18.14 -23.20 -9.54
C ALA A 26 -17.73 -21.74 -9.71
N GLY A 27 -17.40 -21.07 -8.62
CA GLY A 27 -16.80 -19.74 -8.70
C GLY A 27 -15.47 -19.77 -9.45
N VAL A 28 -14.81 -18.63 -9.54
CA VAL A 28 -13.45 -18.56 -10.09
C VAL A 28 -12.52 -19.51 -9.34
N GLN A 29 -11.82 -20.37 -10.07
CA GLN A 29 -10.86 -21.33 -9.53
C GLN A 29 -9.50 -21.13 -10.21
N LEU A 30 -8.43 -21.29 -9.43
CA LEU A 30 -7.07 -21.34 -9.97
C LEU A 30 -6.88 -22.67 -10.70
N VAL A 31 -6.43 -22.58 -11.96
CA VAL A 31 -6.13 -23.72 -12.83
C VAL A 31 -4.64 -23.76 -13.17
N SER A 32 -4.17 -24.86 -13.74
CA SER A 32 -2.77 -24.97 -14.16
C SER A 32 -2.46 -24.01 -15.32
N PRO A 33 -1.23 -23.47 -15.41
CA PRO A 33 -0.84 -22.64 -16.55
C PRO A 33 -1.05 -23.36 -17.89
N GLY A 34 -1.65 -22.66 -18.86
CA GLY A 34 -1.95 -23.20 -20.20
C GLY A 34 -3.22 -24.05 -20.29
N ASP A 35 -4.05 -24.10 -19.24
CA ASP A 35 -5.41 -24.66 -19.34
C ASP A 35 -6.20 -23.88 -20.42
N PRO A 36 -6.85 -24.57 -21.38
CA PRO A 36 -7.57 -23.91 -22.47
C PRO A 36 -8.73 -23.02 -22.00
N ASP A 37 -9.27 -23.27 -20.80
CA ASP A 37 -10.33 -22.46 -20.19
C ASP A 37 -9.77 -21.37 -19.24
N ALA A 38 -8.44 -21.20 -19.14
CA ALA A 38 -7.82 -20.17 -18.30
C ALA A 38 -7.95 -18.78 -18.93
N ALA A 39 -8.47 -17.83 -18.17
CA ALA A 39 -8.41 -16.42 -18.51
C ALA A 39 -6.97 -15.92 -18.28
N ASP A 40 -6.27 -15.52 -19.35
CA ASP A 40 -4.87 -15.11 -19.30
C ASP A 40 -4.74 -13.59 -19.09
N PRO A 41 -4.20 -13.11 -17.95
CA PRO A 41 -3.92 -11.69 -17.72
C PRO A 41 -3.09 -11.03 -18.82
N ALA A 42 -2.23 -11.78 -19.53
CA ALA A 42 -1.42 -11.26 -20.62
C ALA A 42 -2.26 -10.74 -21.80
N ASN A 43 -3.48 -11.26 -21.99
CA ASN A 43 -4.41 -10.78 -23.02
C ASN A 43 -4.87 -9.34 -22.80
N TYR A 44 -4.69 -8.81 -21.59
CA TYR A 44 -5.02 -7.44 -21.19
C TYR A 44 -3.79 -6.53 -21.10
N GLY A 45 -2.61 -7.02 -21.50
CA GLY A 45 -1.36 -6.28 -21.42
C GLY A 45 -0.74 -6.22 -20.02
N PHE A 46 -1.24 -7.01 -19.08
CA PHE A 46 -0.69 -7.08 -17.72
C PHE A 46 0.63 -7.84 -17.69
N LEU A 47 1.58 -7.35 -16.87
CA LEU A 47 2.93 -7.91 -16.76
C LEU A 47 2.93 -9.27 -16.08
N ARG A 48 3.95 -10.09 -16.35
CA ARG A 48 4.09 -11.38 -15.65
C ARG A 48 4.46 -11.16 -14.19
N GLN A 49 4.20 -12.16 -13.34
CA GLN A 49 4.46 -12.06 -11.90
C GLN A 49 5.92 -11.71 -11.62
N GLU A 50 6.85 -12.31 -12.37
CA GLU A 50 8.29 -12.07 -12.26
C GLU A 50 8.75 -10.68 -12.70
N GLU A 51 7.89 -9.92 -13.39
CA GLU A 51 8.16 -8.57 -13.89
C GLU A 51 7.53 -7.47 -13.01
N LEU A 52 6.74 -7.85 -11.98
CA LEU A 52 6.08 -6.90 -11.08
C LEU A 52 7.08 -6.25 -10.12
N ASP A 53 7.09 -4.91 -10.06
CA ASP A 53 7.93 -4.17 -9.13
C ASP A 53 7.30 -4.12 -7.74
N ILE A 54 7.92 -4.82 -6.78
CA ILE A 54 7.47 -4.89 -5.38
C ILE A 54 7.89 -3.68 -4.53
N ARG A 55 8.74 -2.79 -5.06
CA ARG A 55 9.36 -1.71 -4.29
C ARG A 55 8.45 -0.51 -4.15
N MET A 56 7.67 -0.21 -5.19
CA MET A 56 6.86 1.00 -5.27
C MET A 56 5.38 0.68 -5.53
N PRO A 57 4.46 1.50 -4.99
CA PRO A 57 3.02 1.37 -5.23
C PRO A 57 2.62 1.82 -6.64
N GLY A 58 3.44 2.62 -7.31
CA GLY A 58 3.22 3.15 -8.66
C GLY A 58 4.53 3.66 -9.26
N PRO A 59 4.53 4.15 -10.50
CA PRO A 59 5.75 4.55 -11.19
C PRO A 59 6.36 5.84 -10.60
N ASP A 60 7.65 5.78 -10.22
CA ASP A 60 8.51 6.94 -9.94
C ASP A 60 9.92 6.63 -10.47
N THR A 61 10.13 6.83 -11.78
CA THR A 61 11.38 6.49 -12.47
C THR A 61 12.57 7.25 -11.88
N ASP A 62 12.39 8.54 -11.55
CA ASP A 62 13.47 9.35 -10.95
C ASP A 62 13.95 8.75 -9.63
N LEU A 63 13.01 8.32 -8.77
CA LEU A 63 13.36 7.66 -7.52
C LEU A 63 14.07 6.33 -7.75
N LEU A 64 13.60 5.51 -8.70
CA LEU A 64 14.23 4.23 -9.00
C LEU A 64 15.65 4.40 -9.54
N ASP A 65 15.87 5.33 -10.47
CA ASP A 65 17.18 5.65 -11.03
C ASP A 65 18.14 6.16 -9.93
N VAL A 66 17.66 7.04 -9.06
CA VAL A 66 18.47 7.58 -7.96
C VAL A 66 18.76 6.51 -6.90
N LEU A 67 17.79 5.65 -6.57
CA LEU A 67 18.04 4.50 -5.68
C LEU A 67 19.15 3.61 -6.27
N ASP A 68 19.08 3.27 -7.55
CA ASP A 68 20.12 2.47 -8.21
C ASP A 68 21.51 3.13 -8.12
N VAL A 69 21.59 4.46 -8.29
CA VAL A 69 22.84 5.23 -8.14
C VAL A 69 23.34 5.19 -6.70
N VAL A 70 22.47 5.47 -5.72
CA VAL A 70 22.83 5.47 -4.29
C VAL A 70 23.29 4.08 -3.85
N GLN A 71 22.60 3.03 -4.26
CA GLN A 71 22.91 1.67 -3.83
C GLN A 71 24.20 1.13 -4.45
N ARG A 72 24.44 1.39 -5.74
CA ARG A 72 25.67 0.93 -6.43
C ARG A 72 26.88 1.81 -6.11
N GLY A 73 26.70 3.13 -6.12
CA GLY A 73 27.77 4.10 -5.95
C GLY A 73 28.04 4.48 -4.49
N GLN A 74 27.11 4.18 -3.58
CA GLN A 74 27.12 4.66 -2.19
C GLN A 74 27.20 6.19 -2.10
N ASP A 75 26.71 6.88 -3.13
CA ASP A 75 26.72 8.34 -3.28
C ASP A 75 25.35 8.93 -2.93
N HIS A 76 25.32 9.78 -1.90
CA HIS A 76 24.10 10.40 -1.38
C HIS A 76 23.68 11.68 -2.12
N HIS A 77 24.56 12.29 -2.93
CA HIS A 77 24.30 13.60 -3.53
C HIS A 77 23.06 13.57 -4.43
N ALA A 78 22.86 12.48 -5.19
CA ALA A 78 21.68 12.32 -6.04
C ALA A 78 20.37 12.25 -5.22
N ALA A 79 20.38 11.55 -4.07
CA ALA A 79 19.23 11.51 -3.16
C ALA A 79 18.94 12.88 -2.56
N SER A 80 19.98 13.60 -2.10
CA SER A 80 19.85 14.96 -1.59
C SER A 80 19.25 15.91 -2.63
N GLN A 81 19.74 15.86 -3.87
CA GLN A 81 19.23 16.69 -4.97
C GLN A 81 17.79 16.35 -5.33
N LEU A 82 17.45 15.05 -5.39
CA LEU A 82 16.10 14.60 -5.68
C LEU A 82 15.10 15.08 -4.61
N LEU A 83 15.46 14.97 -3.33
CA LEU A 83 14.62 15.47 -2.24
C LEU A 83 14.52 17.01 -2.26
N ALA A 84 15.61 17.72 -2.53
CA ALA A 84 15.59 19.18 -2.62
C ALA A 84 14.68 19.71 -3.74
N GLY A 85 14.46 18.91 -4.80
CA GLY A 85 13.55 19.23 -5.91
C GLY A 85 12.06 18.97 -5.65
N THR A 86 11.69 18.45 -4.46
CA THR A 86 10.29 18.17 -4.12
C THR A 86 9.65 19.29 -3.31
N GLU A 87 8.32 19.42 -3.40
CA GLU A 87 7.55 20.30 -2.52
C GLU A 87 7.71 19.87 -1.05
N ILE A 88 7.98 20.83 -0.18
CA ILE A 88 8.26 20.59 1.25
C ILE A 88 7.12 19.80 1.94
N ALA A 89 5.86 20.13 1.65
CA ALA A 89 4.70 19.48 2.24
C ALA A 89 4.08 18.40 1.33
N GLY A 90 4.73 18.06 0.22
CA GLY A 90 4.18 17.18 -0.81
C GLY A 90 4.30 15.69 -0.48
N GLU A 91 3.29 14.92 -0.87
CA GLU A 91 3.26 13.45 -0.73
C GLU A 91 4.48 12.77 -1.37
N THR A 92 4.94 13.27 -2.53
CA THR A 92 6.13 12.74 -3.22
C THR A 92 7.37 12.81 -2.35
N ARG A 93 7.56 13.89 -1.60
CA ARG A 93 8.70 14.04 -0.69
C ARG A 93 8.63 13.00 0.42
N TRP A 94 7.45 12.82 1.03
CA TRP A 94 7.23 11.82 2.06
C TRP A 94 7.51 10.39 1.56
N GLN A 95 6.97 10.02 0.39
CA GLN A 95 7.20 8.71 -0.23
C GLN A 95 8.68 8.47 -0.53
N ARG A 96 9.38 9.46 -1.09
CA ARG A 96 10.82 9.34 -1.38
C ARG A 96 11.66 9.23 -0.12
N VAL A 97 11.32 9.96 0.95
CA VAL A 97 11.95 9.79 2.27
C VAL A 97 11.77 8.35 2.78
N GLN A 98 10.54 7.80 2.70
CA GLN A 98 10.27 6.42 3.09
C GLN A 98 11.03 5.40 2.24
N ALA A 99 11.15 5.63 0.93
CA ALA A 99 11.87 4.75 0.01
C ALA A 99 13.38 4.72 0.30
N PHE A 100 14.02 5.88 0.45
CA PHE A 100 15.46 5.95 0.80
C PHE A 100 15.75 5.32 2.16
N ALA A 101 14.93 5.62 3.16
CA ALA A 101 15.05 5.03 4.49
C ALA A 101 14.85 3.51 4.47
N GLY A 102 13.87 3.03 3.70
CA GLY A 102 13.60 1.62 3.51
C GLY A 102 14.72 0.88 2.80
N ALA A 103 15.31 1.48 1.76
CA ALA A 103 16.47 0.94 1.08
C ALA A 103 17.67 0.79 2.04
N ALA A 104 17.99 1.83 2.82
CA ALA A 104 19.06 1.76 3.82
C ALA A 104 18.80 0.68 4.88
N SER A 105 17.56 0.60 5.38
CA SER A 105 17.17 -0.38 6.40
C SER A 105 17.20 -1.82 5.89
N LEU A 106 16.76 -2.07 4.65
CA LEU A 106 16.83 -3.39 4.01
C LEU A 106 18.28 -3.80 3.71
N GLU A 107 19.10 -2.88 3.20
CA GLU A 107 20.53 -3.15 2.99
C GLU A 107 21.23 -3.53 4.29
N LEU A 108 20.94 -2.83 5.39
CA LEU A 108 21.48 -3.14 6.71
C LEU A 108 21.00 -4.50 7.21
N GLN A 109 19.73 -4.85 7.00
CA GLN A 109 19.21 -6.17 7.35
C GLN A 109 19.91 -7.29 6.57
N GLN A 110 20.15 -7.09 5.27
CA GLN A 110 20.83 -8.06 4.40
C GLN A 110 22.33 -8.14 4.70
N ARG A 111 22.95 -7.01 5.05
CA ARG A 111 24.38 -6.89 5.36
C ARG A 111 24.56 -6.09 6.67
N PRO A 112 24.40 -6.73 7.85
CA PRO A 112 24.53 -6.05 9.15
C PRO A 112 25.93 -5.49 9.41
N GLY A 113 26.93 -5.94 8.65
CA GLY A 113 28.34 -5.59 8.85
C GLY A 113 29.01 -6.45 9.92
N GLY A 114 30.33 -6.35 9.98
CA GLY A 114 31.19 -7.08 10.90
C GLY A 114 32.49 -6.31 11.15
N VAL A 115 33.43 -6.90 11.91
CA VAL A 115 34.68 -6.22 12.32
C VAL A 115 35.51 -5.70 11.13
N SER A 116 35.33 -6.26 9.94
CA SER A 116 36.06 -5.89 8.72
C SER A 116 35.14 -5.60 7.52
N GLU A 117 33.83 -5.53 7.72
CA GLU A 117 32.87 -5.34 6.64
C GLU A 117 32.08 -4.05 6.83
N THR A 118 31.97 -3.27 5.76
CA THR A 118 31.11 -2.10 5.73
C THR A 118 29.64 -2.54 5.78
N PRO A 119 28.86 -2.11 6.78
CA PRO A 119 27.44 -2.44 6.85
C PRO A 119 26.67 -1.87 5.64
N GLY A 120 25.59 -2.53 5.26
CA GLY A 120 24.65 -2.00 4.27
C GLY A 120 24.02 -0.68 4.72
N GLY A 121 23.62 0.17 3.78
CA GLY A 121 23.07 1.49 4.10
C GLY A 121 24.10 2.51 4.63
N GLN A 122 25.41 2.22 4.55
CA GLN A 122 26.47 3.11 5.03
C GLN A 122 26.43 4.49 4.37
N TRP A 123 25.96 4.60 3.13
CA TRP A 123 25.74 5.87 2.43
C TRP A 123 24.91 6.88 3.23
N LEU A 124 23.93 6.42 4.03
CA LEU A 124 23.11 7.30 4.86
C LEU A 124 23.91 7.88 6.04
N ARG A 125 24.79 7.07 6.63
CA ARG A 125 25.71 7.55 7.67
C ARG A 125 26.71 8.57 7.12
N VAL A 126 27.24 8.31 5.92
CA VAL A 126 28.13 9.24 5.21
C VAL A 126 27.40 10.55 4.92
N TRP A 127 26.18 10.49 4.40
CA TRP A 127 25.35 11.67 4.15
C TRP A 127 25.17 12.52 5.41
N ARG A 128 24.80 11.91 6.54
CA ARG A 128 24.64 12.63 7.81
C ARG A 128 25.94 13.25 8.32
N ALA A 129 27.09 12.64 8.04
CA ALA A 129 28.40 13.16 8.45
C ALA A 129 28.88 14.31 7.56
N GLU A 130 28.71 14.21 6.24
CA GLU A 130 29.19 15.21 5.27
C GLU A 130 28.26 16.43 5.18
N ALA A 131 26.94 16.22 5.30
CA ALA A 131 25.93 17.27 5.21
C ALA A 131 24.97 17.26 6.41
N PRO A 132 25.46 17.53 7.65
CA PRO A 132 24.64 17.44 8.87
C PRO A 132 23.44 18.41 8.87
N LYS A 133 23.51 19.50 8.11
CA LYS A 133 22.45 20.50 7.97
C LYS A 133 21.48 20.24 6.80
N ASP A 134 21.65 19.14 6.07
CA ASP A 134 20.68 18.74 5.05
C ASP A 134 19.40 18.20 5.70
N ALA A 135 18.29 18.91 5.51
CA ALA A 135 16.99 18.53 6.03
C ALA A 135 16.46 17.22 5.42
N GLY A 136 16.73 16.96 4.15
CA GLY A 136 16.34 15.71 3.49
C GLY A 136 17.05 14.52 4.11
N GLY A 137 18.38 14.62 4.27
CA GLY A 137 19.19 13.58 4.92
C GLY A 137 18.76 13.33 6.37
N ALA A 138 18.43 14.39 7.12
CA ALA A 138 17.92 14.25 8.49
C ALA A 138 16.56 13.53 8.55
N ALA A 139 15.63 13.85 7.65
CA ALA A 139 14.34 13.15 7.56
C ALA A 139 14.50 11.68 7.17
N VAL A 140 15.35 11.37 6.19
CA VAL A 140 15.68 9.98 5.80
C VAL A 140 16.29 9.21 6.96
N HIS A 141 17.16 9.84 7.76
CA HIS A 141 17.73 9.19 8.94
C HIS A 141 16.69 8.89 10.03
N ALA A 142 15.80 9.85 10.33
CA ALA A 142 14.71 9.63 11.29
C ALA A 142 13.78 8.48 10.86
N GLU A 143 13.37 8.48 9.60
CA GLU A 143 12.53 7.41 9.03
C GLU A 143 13.28 6.06 9.00
N PHE A 144 14.58 6.06 8.71
CA PHE A 144 15.41 4.85 8.73
C PHE A 144 15.40 4.18 10.11
N LEU A 145 15.56 4.96 11.18
CA LEU A 145 15.54 4.45 12.56
C LEU A 145 14.17 3.84 12.90
N VAL A 146 13.08 4.52 12.52
CA VAL A 146 11.72 4.00 12.68
C VAL A 146 11.57 2.66 11.96
N GLN A 147 11.91 2.59 10.68
CA GLN A 147 11.74 1.35 9.91
C GLN A 147 12.67 0.23 10.39
N GLN A 148 13.89 0.56 10.82
CA GLN A 148 14.80 -0.40 11.43
C GLN A 148 14.17 -1.02 12.69
N ALA A 149 13.70 -0.19 13.63
CA ALA A 149 13.05 -0.68 14.86
C ALA A 149 11.89 -1.63 14.56
N TRP A 150 11.01 -1.27 13.61
CA TRP A 150 9.88 -2.12 13.21
C TRP A 150 10.27 -3.41 12.49
N ARG A 151 11.42 -3.46 11.82
CA ARG A 151 11.88 -4.66 11.08
C ARG A 151 12.73 -5.60 11.93
N THR A 152 13.55 -5.07 12.84
CA THR A 152 14.59 -5.86 13.52
C THR A 152 14.33 -6.11 14.99
N SER A 153 13.33 -5.43 15.58
CA SER A 153 13.06 -5.49 17.01
C SER A 153 11.56 -5.67 17.28
N THR A 154 11.24 -6.18 18.47
CA THR A 154 9.85 -6.42 18.89
C THR A 154 9.36 -5.22 19.71
N PRO A 155 8.19 -4.63 19.39
CA PRO A 155 7.58 -3.61 20.23
C PRO A 155 7.49 -4.01 21.70
N GLY A 156 7.82 -3.10 22.60
CA GLY A 156 7.87 -3.34 24.06
C GLY A 156 9.18 -3.91 24.60
N THR A 157 10.16 -4.22 23.75
CA THR A 157 11.53 -4.57 24.19
C THR A 157 12.42 -3.34 24.41
N ASP A 158 13.49 -3.49 25.19
CA ASP A 158 14.44 -2.40 25.42
C ASP A 158 15.15 -1.96 24.14
N ASP A 159 15.56 -2.89 23.28
CA ASP A 159 16.20 -2.58 22.00
C ASP A 159 15.28 -1.75 21.09
N PHE A 160 14.01 -2.14 20.99
CA PHE A 160 13.01 -1.38 20.24
C PHE A 160 12.82 0.02 20.81
N ARG A 161 12.73 0.14 22.14
CA ARG A 161 12.57 1.43 22.82
C ARG A 161 13.79 2.34 22.62
N ILE A 162 15.01 1.79 22.66
CA ILE A 162 16.26 2.54 22.44
C ILE A 162 16.26 3.15 21.04
N ILE A 163 16.02 2.34 20.00
CA ILE A 163 16.01 2.83 18.60
C ILE A 163 14.88 3.85 18.40
N MET A 164 13.70 3.65 19.01
CA MET A 164 12.59 4.59 18.90
C MET A 164 12.84 5.93 19.61
N GLU A 165 13.55 5.95 20.74
CA GLU A 165 13.96 7.22 21.37
C GLU A 165 15.05 7.94 20.55
N GLU A 166 15.94 7.20 19.89
CA GLU A 166 16.86 7.78 18.91
C GLU A 166 16.11 8.38 17.71
N ALA A 167 15.12 7.65 17.19
CA ALA A 167 14.25 8.12 16.12
C ALA A 167 13.49 9.40 16.52
N ARG A 168 13.01 9.47 17.77
CA ARG A 168 12.38 10.66 18.34
C ARG A 168 13.32 11.88 18.31
N ALA A 169 14.56 11.69 18.74
CA ALA A 169 15.57 12.75 18.72
C ALA A 169 15.86 13.20 17.27
N ALA A 170 16.02 12.24 16.35
CA ALA A 170 16.24 12.52 14.92
C ALA A 170 15.06 13.26 14.27
N CYS A 171 13.81 12.94 14.63
CA CYS A 171 12.63 13.70 14.19
C CYS A 171 12.71 15.17 14.64
N GLY A 172 13.13 15.40 15.90
CA GLY A 172 13.34 16.75 16.43
C GLY A 172 14.42 17.53 15.68
N GLU A 173 15.55 16.91 15.36
CA GLU A 173 16.62 17.52 14.56
C GLU A 173 16.14 17.85 13.14
N ALA A 174 15.46 16.91 12.47
CA ALA A 174 14.92 17.12 11.13
C ALA A 174 13.89 18.27 11.12
N ALA A 175 13.03 18.34 12.12
CA ALA A 175 12.07 19.44 12.29
C ALA A 175 12.73 20.81 12.49
N LEU A 176 13.87 20.88 13.20
CA LEU A 176 14.62 22.13 13.37
C LEU A 176 15.29 22.59 12.08
N LEU A 177 15.72 21.65 11.23
CA LEU A 177 16.34 21.96 9.94
C LEU A 177 15.33 22.41 8.88
N SER A 178 14.06 21.99 8.99
CA SER A 178 12.98 22.43 8.11
C SER A 178 11.66 22.61 8.87
N PRO A 179 11.46 23.76 9.56
CA PRO A 179 10.31 23.97 10.43
C PRO A 179 8.94 23.90 9.75
N GLY A 180 8.88 24.15 8.43
CA GLY A 180 7.64 24.06 7.64
C GLY A 180 7.35 22.66 7.08
N ASP A 181 8.29 21.72 7.19
CA ASP A 181 8.15 20.36 6.67
C ASP A 181 7.26 19.52 7.61
N PRO A 182 6.15 18.92 7.12
CA PRO A 182 5.33 18.03 7.93
C PRO A 182 6.00 16.67 8.17
N ILE A 183 6.94 16.24 7.32
CA ILE A 183 7.49 14.88 7.30
C ILE A 183 8.12 14.46 8.63
N PRO A 184 8.96 15.27 9.30
CA PRO A 184 9.50 14.90 10.61
C PRO A 184 8.42 14.56 11.63
N TYR A 185 7.29 15.26 11.59
CA TYR A 185 6.16 15.00 12.48
C TYR A 185 5.34 13.78 12.04
N ILE A 186 5.24 13.53 10.73
CA ILE A 186 4.62 12.30 10.20
C ILE A 186 5.42 11.07 10.66
N ILE A 187 6.75 11.13 10.59
CA ILE A 187 7.65 10.08 11.11
C ILE A 187 7.44 9.92 12.63
N GLU A 188 7.33 11.04 13.36
CA GLU A 188 7.07 11.04 14.81
C GLU A 188 5.74 10.36 15.17
N LEU A 189 4.72 10.30 14.29
CA LEU A 189 3.50 9.52 14.57
C LEU A 189 3.79 8.02 14.74
N SER A 190 4.73 7.47 13.97
CA SER A 190 5.16 6.07 14.10
C SER A 190 5.95 5.85 15.40
N VAL A 191 6.76 6.82 15.80
CA VAL A 191 7.45 6.85 17.09
C VAL A 191 6.45 6.91 18.24
N ALA A 192 5.45 7.79 18.16
CA ALA A 192 4.39 7.94 19.15
C ALA A 192 3.61 6.63 19.35
N ARG A 193 3.34 5.91 18.25
CA ARG A 193 2.77 4.56 18.29
C ARG A 193 3.70 3.57 18.98
N GLY A 194 4.99 3.55 18.61
CA GLY A 194 5.98 2.61 19.15
C GLY A 194 6.32 2.82 20.63
N LEU A 195 6.38 4.08 21.07
CA LEU A 195 6.67 4.48 22.46
C LEU A 195 5.41 4.63 23.32
N ALA A 196 4.23 4.29 22.80
CA ALA A 196 2.96 4.37 23.50
C ALA A 196 2.68 5.75 24.13
N TYR A 197 2.81 6.81 23.32
CA TYR A 197 2.47 8.17 23.75
C TYR A 197 1.04 8.21 24.27
N SER A 198 0.82 9.00 25.32
CA SER A 198 -0.55 9.28 25.76
C SER A 198 -1.29 10.02 24.65
N GLN A 199 -2.62 9.89 24.61
CA GLN A 199 -3.45 10.57 23.62
C GLN A 199 -3.17 12.09 23.54
N PRO A 200 -3.05 12.85 24.66
CA PRO A 200 -2.70 14.27 24.59
C PRO A 200 -1.31 14.56 24.01
N GLU A 201 -0.35 13.64 24.12
CA GLU A 201 0.97 13.80 23.51
C GLU A 201 0.94 13.51 22.01
N PHE A 202 0.21 12.46 21.61
CA PHE A 202 -0.03 12.17 20.20
C PHE A 202 -0.75 13.32 19.51
N GLU A 203 -1.81 13.88 20.13
CA GLU A 203 -2.56 15.01 19.60
C GLU A 203 -1.69 16.26 19.41
N LYS A 204 -0.67 16.49 20.26
CA LYS A 204 0.29 17.59 20.05
C LYS A 204 1.11 17.39 18.78
N VAL A 205 1.53 16.17 18.46
CA VAL A 205 2.23 15.87 17.20
C VAL A 205 1.28 16.05 16.03
N TRP A 206 0.05 15.54 16.15
CA TRP A 206 -0.97 15.66 15.13
C TRP A 206 -1.32 17.11 14.79
N LEU A 207 -1.43 18.00 15.79
CA LEU A 207 -1.69 19.43 15.57
C LEU A 207 -0.57 20.09 14.75
N LYS A 208 0.71 19.74 14.98
CA LYS A 208 1.82 20.27 14.19
C LYS A 208 1.71 19.89 12.70
N ILE A 209 1.18 18.71 12.41
CA ILE A 209 0.91 18.26 11.03
C ILE A 209 -0.26 19.05 10.45
N LEU A 210 -1.36 19.20 11.19
CA LEU A 210 -2.52 19.96 10.72
C LEU A 210 -2.20 21.42 10.43
N ASP A 211 -1.29 22.03 11.18
CA ASP A 211 -0.81 23.40 10.95
C ASP A 211 -0.01 23.55 9.64
N ARG A 212 0.56 22.44 9.10
CA ARG A 212 1.45 22.45 7.94
C ARG A 212 0.79 21.87 6.68
N ALA A 213 0.15 20.71 6.83
CA ALA A 213 -0.36 19.91 5.74
C ALA A 213 -1.63 19.15 6.17
N PRO A 214 -2.76 19.84 6.42
CA PRO A 214 -3.97 19.23 6.97
C PRO A 214 -4.62 18.20 6.04
N SER A 215 -4.30 18.25 4.75
CA SER A 215 -4.83 17.33 3.72
C SER A 215 -3.84 16.25 3.27
N HIS A 216 -2.71 16.09 3.95
CA HIS A 216 -1.68 15.09 3.60
C HIS A 216 -2.15 13.67 3.95
N MET A 217 -2.59 12.92 2.94
CA MET A 217 -3.03 11.52 3.02
C MET A 217 -2.02 10.63 3.75
N GLY A 218 -0.73 10.70 3.44
CA GLY A 218 0.31 9.95 4.15
C GLY A 218 0.29 10.17 5.67
N ALA A 219 0.06 11.41 6.11
CA ALA A 219 -0.07 11.72 7.53
C ALA A 219 -1.33 11.12 8.16
N HIS A 220 -2.47 11.18 7.47
CA HIS A 220 -3.72 10.56 7.92
C HIS A 220 -3.61 9.03 8.02
N LEU A 221 -2.90 8.39 7.08
CA LEU A 221 -2.61 6.95 7.14
C LEU A 221 -1.70 6.59 8.33
N ALA A 222 -0.63 7.37 8.54
CA ALA A 222 0.25 7.17 9.69
C ALA A 222 -0.49 7.35 11.03
N ALA A 223 -1.38 8.35 11.11
CA ALA A 223 -2.18 8.62 12.30
C ALA A 223 -3.25 7.55 12.54
N LEU A 224 -3.89 7.04 11.49
CA LEU A 224 -4.90 5.98 11.59
C LEU A 224 -4.39 4.78 12.39
N HIS A 225 -3.13 4.37 12.19
CA HIS A 225 -2.55 3.24 12.92
C HIS A 225 -2.56 3.44 14.44
N TYR A 226 -2.33 4.66 14.95
CA TYR A 226 -2.35 4.91 16.39
C TYR A 226 -3.73 4.63 17.00
N TRP A 227 -4.78 5.03 16.28
CA TRP A 227 -6.18 4.89 16.70
C TRP A 227 -6.75 3.48 16.53
N CYS A 228 -6.06 2.58 15.83
CA CYS A 228 -6.55 1.21 15.63
C CYS A 228 -6.61 0.42 16.94
N GLU A 229 -7.54 -0.53 17.01
CA GLU A 229 -7.78 -1.39 18.19
C GLU A 229 -6.53 -2.19 18.62
N LYS A 230 -5.70 -2.61 17.67
CA LYS A 230 -4.44 -3.33 17.94
C LYS A 230 -3.33 -2.47 18.56
N TRP A 231 -3.55 -1.17 18.69
CA TRP A 231 -2.59 -0.20 19.23
C TRP A 231 -3.17 0.52 20.44
N HIS A 232 -3.53 1.81 20.31
CA HIS A 232 -3.87 2.68 21.44
C HIS A 232 -5.33 3.16 21.40
N GLY A 233 -6.11 2.73 20.42
CA GLY A 233 -7.50 3.17 20.25
C GLY A 233 -8.50 2.00 20.20
N SER A 234 -9.58 2.21 19.44
CA SER A 234 -10.63 1.22 19.21
C SER A 234 -11.12 1.29 17.77
N ARG A 235 -11.86 0.28 17.32
CA ARG A 235 -12.47 0.29 15.98
C ARG A 235 -13.33 1.54 15.78
N GLU A 236 -14.12 1.92 16.78
CA GLU A 236 -14.99 3.10 16.74
C GLU A 236 -14.19 4.40 16.61
N VAL A 237 -13.09 4.53 17.35
CA VAL A 237 -12.23 5.73 17.29
C VAL A 237 -11.52 5.81 15.93
N ALA A 238 -10.97 4.70 15.42
CA ALA A 238 -10.32 4.67 14.11
C ALA A 238 -11.28 5.00 12.96
N TYR A 239 -12.51 4.47 13.01
CA TYR A 239 -13.54 4.76 12.02
C TYR A 239 -13.98 6.22 12.10
N SER A 240 -14.23 6.73 13.30
CA SER A 240 -14.59 8.15 13.50
C SER A 240 -13.50 9.08 12.97
N PHE A 241 -12.21 8.76 13.21
CA PHE A 241 -11.08 9.51 12.65
C PHE A 241 -11.10 9.51 11.11
N ALA A 242 -11.24 8.34 10.49
CA ALA A 242 -11.23 8.19 9.03
C ALA A 242 -12.45 8.85 8.35
N GLU A 243 -13.64 8.72 8.93
CA GLU A 243 -14.87 9.37 8.47
C GLU A 243 -14.76 10.89 8.58
N ALA A 244 -14.19 11.39 9.68
CA ALA A 244 -13.97 12.82 9.88
C ALA A 244 -12.94 13.39 8.89
N ALA A 245 -11.90 12.64 8.54
CA ALA A 245 -10.96 13.01 7.49
C ALA A 245 -11.63 13.06 6.11
N ALA A 246 -12.43 12.05 5.77
CA ALA A 246 -13.18 12.02 4.51
C ALA A 246 -14.22 13.15 4.41
N ALA A 247 -14.94 13.45 5.49
CA ALA A 247 -15.97 14.49 5.50
C ALA A 247 -15.38 15.90 5.33
N ARG A 248 -14.12 16.12 5.76
CA ARG A 248 -13.40 17.40 5.61
C ARG A 248 -12.49 17.44 4.38
N ALA A 249 -12.48 16.38 3.57
CA ALA A 249 -11.60 16.29 2.40
C ALA A 249 -11.90 17.44 1.42
N PRO A 250 -10.91 18.24 1.01
CA PRO A 250 -11.08 19.17 -0.09
C PRO A 250 -11.51 18.44 -1.37
N GLN A 251 -12.16 19.17 -2.29
CA GLN A 251 -12.50 18.61 -3.59
C GLN A 251 -11.25 18.08 -4.31
N GLY A 252 -11.32 16.84 -4.80
CA GLY A 252 -10.18 16.17 -5.45
C GLY A 252 -9.16 15.55 -4.49
N SER A 253 -9.36 15.63 -3.17
CA SER A 253 -8.48 14.98 -2.20
C SER A 253 -8.78 13.49 -2.07
N LEU A 254 -7.71 12.69 -1.97
CA LEU A 254 -7.81 11.25 -1.70
C LEU A 254 -8.23 10.92 -0.26
N LEU A 255 -8.32 11.90 0.64
CA LEU A 255 -8.82 11.66 2.02
C LEU A 255 -10.25 11.10 2.05
N ALA A 256 -11.04 11.31 1.01
CA ALA A 256 -12.35 10.67 0.86
C ALA A 256 -12.27 9.12 0.84
N ALA A 257 -11.09 8.54 0.59
CA ALA A 257 -10.83 7.10 0.63
C ALA A 257 -10.43 6.59 2.03
N MET A 258 -10.18 7.45 3.03
CA MET A 258 -9.74 7.04 4.37
C MET A 258 -10.60 5.94 5.03
N PRO A 259 -11.94 5.95 4.92
CA PRO A 259 -12.78 4.87 5.46
C PRO A 259 -12.41 3.48 4.92
N LEU A 260 -11.93 3.37 3.67
CA LEU A 260 -11.49 2.08 3.10
C LEU A 260 -10.27 1.52 3.84
N PHE A 261 -9.32 2.39 4.20
CA PHE A 261 -8.15 2.01 4.99
C PHE A 261 -8.54 1.63 6.42
N ALA A 262 -9.48 2.35 7.04
CA ALA A 262 -9.98 1.99 8.38
C ALA A 262 -10.66 0.61 8.40
N VAL A 263 -11.44 0.29 7.34
CA VAL A 263 -12.02 -1.04 7.16
C VAL A 263 -10.92 -2.09 6.99
N PHE A 264 -9.89 -1.81 6.20
CA PHE A 264 -8.76 -2.71 5.98
C PHE A 264 -8.03 -3.05 7.28
N GLU A 265 -7.70 -2.04 8.08
CA GLU A 265 -6.99 -2.19 9.36
C GLU A 265 -7.75 -3.07 10.37
N HIS A 266 -9.07 -3.18 10.21
CA HIS A 266 -9.94 -3.93 11.12
C HIS A 266 -10.66 -5.10 10.43
N LEU A 267 -10.06 -5.65 9.37
CA LEU A 267 -10.54 -6.88 8.77
C LEU A 267 -10.49 -8.05 9.78
N PRO A 268 -11.52 -8.90 9.83
CA PRO A 268 -11.47 -10.11 10.65
C PRO A 268 -10.31 -11.03 10.25
N GLU A 269 -9.60 -11.62 11.23
CA GLU A 269 -8.51 -12.58 10.97
C GLU A 269 -8.98 -13.81 10.17
N VAL A 270 -10.25 -14.21 10.35
CA VAL A 270 -10.88 -15.33 9.63
C VAL A 270 -12.01 -14.79 8.75
N ASN A 271 -11.66 -14.33 7.55
CA ASN A 271 -12.61 -13.81 6.57
C ASN A 271 -13.11 -14.92 5.64
N LEU A 272 -14.12 -15.67 6.09
CA LEU A 272 -14.69 -16.80 5.33
C LEU A 272 -15.97 -16.47 4.55
N VAL A 273 -16.56 -15.27 4.72
CA VAL A 273 -17.91 -15.02 4.19
C VAL A 273 -17.95 -13.79 3.28
N ARG A 274 -18.28 -14.04 2.01
CA ARG A 274 -18.54 -13.03 0.96
C ARG A 274 -19.46 -11.90 1.42
N ALA A 275 -20.45 -12.21 2.27
CA ALA A 275 -21.42 -11.24 2.78
C ALA A 275 -20.78 -10.04 3.50
N PHE A 276 -19.59 -10.19 4.09
CA PHE A 276 -18.89 -9.07 4.72
C PHE A 276 -18.53 -7.98 3.71
N TYR A 277 -18.00 -8.36 2.55
CA TYR A 277 -17.60 -7.43 1.48
C TYR A 277 -18.80 -6.75 0.80
N GLN A 278 -20.01 -7.21 1.08
CA GLN A 278 -21.28 -6.64 0.61
C GLN A 278 -22.01 -5.87 1.72
N SER A 279 -21.42 -5.75 2.91
CA SER A 279 -21.98 -4.96 4.00
C SER A 279 -22.07 -3.49 3.63
N GLU A 280 -22.99 -2.76 4.27
CA GLU A 280 -23.18 -1.32 4.04
C GLU A 280 -21.90 -0.53 4.33
N VAL A 281 -21.16 -0.90 5.39
CA VAL A 281 -19.90 -0.27 5.79
C VAL A 281 -18.85 -0.40 4.69
N VAL A 282 -18.61 -1.62 4.19
CA VAL A 282 -17.63 -1.86 3.12
C VAL A 282 -18.07 -1.18 1.83
N THR A 283 -19.36 -1.27 1.48
CA THR A 283 -19.91 -0.69 0.25
C THR A 283 -19.74 0.85 0.24
N LYS A 284 -20.05 1.52 1.35
CA LYS A 284 -19.84 2.97 1.48
C LYS A 284 -18.36 3.35 1.38
N ALA A 285 -17.48 2.60 2.03
CA ALA A 285 -16.04 2.84 1.97
C ALA A 285 -15.48 2.68 0.55
N VAL A 286 -15.89 1.63 -0.18
CA VAL A 286 -15.51 1.42 -1.58
C VAL A 286 -16.04 2.54 -2.47
N HIS A 287 -17.29 3.01 -2.28
CA HIS A 287 -17.83 4.14 -3.05
C HIS A 287 -17.08 5.44 -2.78
N GLY A 288 -16.73 5.73 -1.53
CA GLY A 288 -15.91 6.89 -1.17
C GLY A 288 -14.54 6.85 -1.85
N ALA A 289 -13.89 5.69 -1.86
CA ALA A 289 -12.59 5.52 -2.52
C ALA A 289 -12.66 5.59 -4.05
N LEU A 290 -13.69 5.01 -4.68
CA LEU A 290 -13.91 5.14 -6.14
C LEU A 290 -14.17 6.60 -6.53
N TYR A 291 -14.98 7.32 -5.75
CA TYR A 291 -15.20 8.76 -5.94
C TYR A 291 -13.89 9.54 -5.80
N ALA A 292 -13.10 9.25 -4.77
CA ALA A 292 -11.81 9.90 -4.52
C ALA A 292 -10.85 9.73 -5.70
N VAL A 293 -10.69 8.49 -6.19
CA VAL A 293 -9.82 8.16 -7.33
C VAL A 293 -10.31 8.83 -8.62
N HIS A 294 -11.63 8.94 -8.82
CA HIS A 294 -12.19 9.61 -9.99
C HIS A 294 -12.02 11.14 -9.95
N ALA A 295 -12.10 11.74 -8.77
CA ALA A 295 -12.03 13.20 -8.59
C ALA A 295 -10.59 13.72 -8.43
N ALA A 296 -9.64 12.86 -8.06
CA ALA A 296 -8.25 13.24 -7.85
C ALA A 296 -7.54 13.63 -9.15
N ARG A 297 -6.47 14.42 -9.00
CA ARG A 297 -5.60 14.77 -10.12
C ARG A 297 -4.90 13.51 -10.64
N PRO A 298 -4.73 13.32 -11.97
CA PRO A 298 -4.13 12.11 -12.52
C PRO A 298 -2.70 11.82 -12.04
N ASP A 299 -1.96 12.86 -11.65
CA ASP A 299 -0.58 12.81 -11.16
C ASP A 299 -0.47 12.82 -9.63
N ASP A 300 -1.58 12.63 -8.90
CA ASP A 300 -1.55 12.59 -7.43
C ASP A 300 -0.73 11.37 -6.93
N PRO A 301 0.34 11.58 -6.13
CA PRO A 301 1.25 10.49 -5.72
C PRO A 301 0.58 9.37 -4.92
N MET A 302 -0.57 9.64 -4.30
CA MET A 302 -1.25 8.65 -3.45
C MET A 302 -2.31 7.82 -4.21
N LEU A 303 -2.56 8.12 -5.49
CA LEU A 303 -3.56 7.41 -6.30
C LEU A 303 -3.34 5.89 -6.31
N ALA A 304 -2.10 5.47 -6.53
CA ALA A 304 -1.78 4.05 -6.69
C ALA A 304 -2.10 3.25 -5.42
N HIS A 305 -1.81 3.81 -4.23
CA HIS A 305 -2.15 3.19 -2.95
C HIS A 305 -3.66 2.94 -2.81
N VAL A 306 -4.49 3.92 -3.17
CA VAL A 306 -5.96 3.79 -3.09
C VAL A 306 -6.46 2.77 -4.09
N ARG A 307 -5.92 2.77 -5.31
CA ARG A 307 -6.28 1.81 -6.37
C ARG A 307 -5.93 0.38 -6.01
N HIS A 308 -4.75 0.12 -5.41
CA HIS A 308 -4.39 -1.21 -4.94
C HIS A 308 -5.35 -1.72 -3.86
N LEU A 309 -5.71 -0.86 -2.90
CA LEU A 309 -6.66 -1.25 -1.87
C LEU A 309 -8.06 -1.47 -2.45
N LEU A 310 -8.48 -0.66 -3.43
CA LEU A 310 -9.72 -0.88 -4.18
C LEU A 310 -9.71 -2.23 -4.89
N VAL A 311 -8.63 -2.62 -5.58
CA VAL A 311 -8.53 -3.94 -6.23
C VAL A 311 -8.82 -5.05 -5.23
N PHE A 312 -8.21 -5.01 -4.04
CA PHE A 312 -8.45 -6.00 -3.00
C PHE A 312 -9.94 -6.11 -2.63
N PHE A 313 -10.60 -4.98 -2.31
CA PHE A 313 -12.00 -4.99 -1.90
C PHE A 313 -12.97 -5.33 -3.04
N LEU A 314 -12.71 -4.84 -4.25
CA LEU A 314 -13.56 -5.07 -5.42
C LEU A 314 -13.52 -6.54 -5.85
N VAL A 315 -12.34 -7.16 -5.88
CA VAL A 315 -12.19 -8.60 -6.19
C VAL A 315 -12.91 -9.45 -5.15
N ARG A 316 -12.73 -9.16 -3.85
CA ARG A 316 -13.43 -9.88 -2.77
C ARG A 316 -14.94 -9.66 -2.77
N GLY A 317 -15.40 -8.51 -3.26
CA GLY A 317 -16.80 -8.17 -3.47
C GLY A 317 -17.39 -8.69 -4.79
N GLU A 318 -16.59 -9.35 -5.63
CA GLU A 318 -16.93 -9.80 -6.99
C GLU A 318 -17.39 -8.67 -7.94
N ARG A 319 -16.87 -7.45 -7.73
CA ARG A 319 -17.10 -6.26 -8.57
C ARG A 319 -16.05 -6.19 -9.68
N TRP A 320 -16.07 -7.20 -10.55
CA TRP A 320 -14.99 -7.49 -11.49
C TRP A 320 -14.66 -6.35 -12.46
N SER A 321 -15.66 -5.74 -13.11
CA SER A 321 -15.44 -4.65 -14.07
C SER A 321 -14.78 -3.44 -13.41
N GLU A 322 -15.17 -3.11 -12.19
CA GLU A 322 -14.57 -1.99 -11.45
C GLU A 322 -13.15 -2.32 -10.99
N ALA A 323 -12.88 -3.58 -10.61
CA ALA A 323 -11.54 -4.05 -10.30
C ALA A 323 -10.62 -3.96 -11.53
N MET A 324 -11.09 -4.39 -12.70
CA MET A 324 -10.36 -4.27 -13.97
C MET A 324 -10.02 -2.81 -14.30
N ASN A 325 -10.98 -1.89 -14.12
CA ASN A 325 -10.73 -0.45 -14.29
C ASN A 325 -9.69 0.12 -13.31
N GLN A 326 -9.41 -0.55 -12.19
CA GLN A 326 -8.29 -0.14 -11.32
C GLN A 326 -6.98 -0.79 -11.74
N LEU A 327 -7.00 -2.08 -12.12
CA LEU A 327 -5.82 -2.84 -12.51
C LEU A 327 -5.08 -2.20 -13.68
N VAL A 328 -5.79 -1.67 -14.69
CA VAL A 328 -5.17 -0.98 -15.85
C VAL A 328 -4.27 0.19 -15.48
N HIS A 329 -4.44 0.78 -14.29
CA HIS A 329 -3.64 1.92 -13.84
C HIS A 329 -2.49 1.56 -12.89
N VAL A 330 -2.53 0.39 -12.26
CA VAL A 330 -1.56 0.02 -11.22
C VAL A 330 -0.76 -1.24 -11.55
N ASP A 331 -1.15 -2.00 -12.57
CA ASP A 331 -0.38 -3.17 -12.98
C ASP A 331 1.08 -2.80 -13.31
N GLY A 332 1.99 -3.71 -12.95
CA GLY A 332 3.43 -3.50 -13.02
C GLY A 332 4.08 -3.01 -11.72
N HIS A 333 3.31 -2.45 -10.79
CA HIS A 333 3.81 -2.02 -9.47
C HIS A 333 2.94 -2.66 -8.38
N VAL A 334 3.53 -3.18 -7.31
CA VAL A 334 2.80 -3.88 -6.24
C VAL A 334 3.28 -3.52 -4.83
N GLY A 335 4.14 -2.51 -4.70
CA GLY A 335 4.65 -2.00 -3.41
C GLY A 335 3.62 -1.20 -2.61
N ALA A 336 2.38 -1.69 -2.51
CA ALA A 336 1.27 -1.08 -1.78
C ALA A 336 0.56 -2.09 -0.90
N LEU A 337 -0.22 -1.58 0.07
CA LEU A 337 -1.20 -2.39 0.76
C LEU A 337 -2.26 -2.93 -0.22
N PRO A 338 -2.76 -4.16 0.00
CA PRO A 338 -2.41 -5.07 1.09
C PRO A 338 -1.18 -5.96 0.82
N TRP A 339 -0.66 -5.96 -0.41
CA TRP A 339 0.29 -6.95 -0.91
C TRP A 339 1.59 -6.97 -0.11
N THR A 340 2.06 -5.79 0.33
CA THR A 340 3.28 -5.63 1.13
C THR A 340 3.24 -6.31 2.51
N LEU A 341 2.07 -6.72 3.00
CA LEU A 341 1.93 -7.48 4.25
C LEU A 341 2.15 -8.99 4.06
N THR A 342 2.22 -9.46 2.81
CA THR A 342 2.39 -10.87 2.49
C THR A 342 3.87 -11.22 2.29
N ARG A 343 4.19 -12.52 2.32
CA ARG A 343 5.56 -13.01 2.04
C ARG A 343 5.95 -12.90 0.57
N ASP A 344 4.97 -12.93 -0.33
CA ASP A 344 5.14 -12.82 -1.77
C ASP A 344 4.12 -11.81 -2.34
N PRO A 345 4.41 -10.50 -2.24
CA PRO A 345 3.50 -9.45 -2.71
C PRO A 345 3.11 -9.60 -4.18
N ALA A 346 4.07 -9.96 -5.04
CA ALA A 346 3.84 -10.15 -6.47
C ALA A 346 2.91 -11.35 -6.73
N GLY A 347 3.12 -12.46 -6.03
CA GLY A 347 2.26 -13.65 -6.11
C GLY A 347 0.83 -13.39 -5.65
N ASP A 348 0.64 -12.74 -4.49
CA ASP A 348 -0.71 -12.45 -3.98
C ASP A 348 -1.47 -11.48 -4.88
N TYR A 349 -0.81 -10.42 -5.36
CA TYR A 349 -1.39 -9.51 -6.36
C TYR A 349 -1.77 -10.25 -7.65
N ALA A 350 -0.88 -11.10 -8.18
CA ALA A 350 -1.11 -11.85 -9.40
C ALA A 350 -2.34 -12.78 -9.29
N ILE A 351 -2.58 -13.37 -8.12
CA ILE A 351 -3.79 -14.16 -7.84
C ILE A 351 -5.05 -13.28 -7.91
N TYR A 352 -5.06 -12.12 -7.24
CA TYR A 352 -6.22 -11.21 -7.26
C TYR A 352 -6.50 -10.68 -8.67
N ARG A 353 -5.45 -10.37 -9.43
CA ARG A 353 -5.54 -9.98 -10.84
C ARG A 353 -6.12 -11.09 -11.70
N ALA A 354 -5.62 -12.31 -11.58
CA ALA A 354 -6.15 -13.46 -12.32
C ALA A 354 -7.63 -13.72 -11.97
N MET A 355 -8.02 -13.55 -10.70
CA MET A 355 -9.42 -13.62 -10.28
C MET A 355 -10.28 -12.53 -10.91
N ALA A 356 -9.79 -11.29 -10.96
CA ALA A 356 -10.48 -10.17 -11.59
C ALA A 356 -10.70 -10.43 -13.09
N VAL A 357 -9.67 -10.88 -13.80
CA VAL A 357 -9.72 -11.20 -15.24
C VAL A 357 -10.72 -12.33 -15.51
N ALA A 358 -10.60 -13.45 -14.81
CA ALA A 358 -11.52 -14.57 -14.96
C ALA A 358 -12.97 -14.19 -14.61
N GLY A 359 -13.17 -13.41 -13.55
CA GLY A 359 -14.48 -12.90 -13.16
C GLY A 359 -15.07 -11.92 -14.19
N TYR A 360 -14.24 -11.08 -14.78
CA TYR A 360 -14.65 -10.13 -15.82
C TYR A 360 -15.09 -10.86 -17.10
N GLU A 361 -14.30 -11.83 -17.58
CA GLU A 361 -14.63 -12.65 -18.76
C GLU A 361 -15.88 -13.51 -18.55
N ALA A 362 -16.01 -14.12 -17.36
CA ALA A 362 -17.19 -14.90 -17.00
C ALA A 362 -18.48 -14.07 -17.02
N ASN A 363 -18.39 -12.75 -16.91
CA ASN A 363 -19.50 -11.81 -16.98
C ASN A 363 -19.61 -11.08 -18.33
N GLY A 364 -18.96 -11.61 -19.39
CA GLY A 364 -19.06 -11.10 -20.75
C GLY A 364 -18.07 -9.97 -21.08
N GLY A 365 -17.13 -9.69 -20.19
CA GLY A 365 -16.00 -8.82 -20.47
C GLY A 365 -14.99 -9.45 -21.44
N SER A 366 -14.21 -8.60 -22.10
CA SER A 366 -13.11 -8.98 -22.98
C SER A 366 -12.10 -7.83 -23.04
N PRO A 367 -10.88 -8.04 -23.59
CA PRO A 367 -9.94 -6.95 -23.79
C PRO A 367 -10.52 -5.79 -24.61
N ALA A 368 -11.42 -6.07 -25.56
CA ALA A 368 -12.06 -5.05 -26.40
C ALA A 368 -13.12 -4.20 -25.66
N THR A 369 -13.63 -4.68 -24.52
CA THR A 369 -14.66 -3.98 -23.74
C THR A 369 -14.09 -3.28 -22.50
N LEU A 370 -12.79 -3.43 -22.24
CA LEU A 370 -12.13 -2.76 -21.14
C LEU A 370 -11.78 -1.32 -21.55
N SER A 371 -12.28 -0.35 -20.80
CA SER A 371 -11.90 1.05 -21.01
C SER A 371 -10.47 1.26 -20.51
N HIS A 372 -9.62 1.81 -21.38
CA HIS A 372 -8.25 2.23 -21.04
C HIS A 372 -8.22 3.64 -20.44
#